data_AF-A0A1U7NPH0-F1
#
_entry.id   AF-A0A1U7NPH0-F1
#
_cell.length_a   1.000
_cell.length_b   1.000
_cell.length_c   1.000
_cell.angle_alpha   90.00
_cell.angle_beta   90.00
_cell.angle_gamma   90.00
#
_symmetry.space_group_name_H-M   'P 1'
#
loop_
_entity.id
_entity.type
_entity.pdbx_description
1 polymer ?
#
loop_
_entity_poly.entity_id
_entity_poly.type
_entity_poly.pdbx_seq_one_letter_code
_entity_poly.pdbx_strand_id
1 'polypeptide(L)'
;MKDLYELEKYYNHLNLRKFSMILSDYTQCYKYYWLESLIKISVSQKIEITFDEIINKMICEVWLVVTRFHLKLGVNIRGTNKSLLEEIVPVLSAKTRENQIESDSMIEYLIKEHESSILPIKRKLIQYVPFRTLSPFLKISGNNPIWSKKKDTIELIKKINEEDPLPYTIGAFEGLNTKVYINPEWGNFFRDQYFLLLGWIQFHKCVYIQS
;
A
#
# COMPACT_ATOMS: atom_id res chain seq x y z
N MET A 1 25.74 -18.12 -15.19
CA MET A 1 26.08 -17.03 -16.16
C MET A 1 24.86 -16.60 -16.99
N LYS A 2 23.95 -17.52 -17.36
CA LYS A 2 22.63 -17.20 -17.94
C LYS A 2 21.73 -16.38 -16.98
N ASP A 3 21.74 -16.72 -15.70
CA ASP A 3 20.89 -16.06 -14.69
C ASP A 3 21.29 -14.59 -14.39
N LEU A 4 22.58 -14.27 -14.47
CA LEU A 4 23.09 -12.90 -14.29
C LEU A 4 22.67 -11.99 -15.46
N TYR A 5 22.66 -12.53 -16.69
CA TYR A 5 22.23 -11.80 -17.89
C TYR A 5 20.71 -11.56 -17.91
N GLU A 6 19.90 -12.48 -17.39
CA GLU A 6 18.45 -12.30 -17.27
C GLU A 6 18.08 -11.31 -16.17
N LEU A 7 18.80 -11.32 -15.04
CA LEU A 7 18.66 -10.30 -14.00
C LEU A 7 19.01 -8.90 -14.56
N GLU A 8 20.18 -8.71 -15.19
CA GLU A 8 20.59 -7.42 -15.77
C GLU A 8 19.58 -6.86 -16.78
N LYS A 9 18.94 -7.72 -17.58
CA LYS A 9 17.99 -7.28 -18.62
C LYS A 9 16.73 -6.67 -18.02
N TYR A 10 16.32 -7.14 -16.86
CA TYR A 10 15.09 -6.71 -16.19
C TYR A 10 15.26 -5.39 -15.41
N TYR A 11 16.34 -5.23 -14.63
CA TYR A 11 16.53 -4.02 -13.80
C TYR A 11 16.73 -2.75 -14.64
N ASN A 12 17.19 -2.88 -15.89
CA ASN A 12 17.52 -1.74 -16.75
C ASN A 12 16.31 -1.00 -17.32
N HIS A 13 15.10 -1.58 -17.26
CA HIS A 13 13.88 -0.95 -17.79
C HIS A 13 12.95 -0.39 -16.71
N LEU A 14 13.13 -0.78 -15.46
CA LEU A 14 12.35 -0.25 -14.34
C LEU A 14 12.91 1.08 -13.84
N ASN A 15 12.03 2.06 -13.64
CA ASN A 15 12.42 3.33 -13.04
C ASN A 15 12.57 3.26 -11.51
N LEU A 16 13.65 2.61 -11.05
CA LEU A 16 13.95 2.43 -9.62
C LEU A 16 14.09 3.77 -8.87
N ARG A 17 14.54 4.83 -9.56
CA ARG A 17 14.61 6.18 -8.98
C ARG A 17 13.22 6.69 -8.64
N LYS A 18 12.25 6.65 -9.55
CA LYS A 18 10.87 7.06 -9.26
C LYS A 18 10.22 6.18 -8.20
N PHE A 19 10.51 4.87 -8.22
CA PHE A 19 10.04 3.95 -7.19
C PHE A 19 10.58 4.31 -5.80
N SER A 20 11.87 4.61 -5.68
CA SER A 20 12.48 5.07 -4.42
C SER A 20 11.78 6.31 -3.85
N MET A 21 11.31 7.20 -4.73
CA MET A 21 10.61 8.42 -4.34
C MET A 21 9.21 8.16 -3.78
N ILE A 22 8.61 6.98 -4.02
CA ILE A 22 7.37 6.59 -3.34
C ILE A 22 7.60 6.57 -1.84
N LEU A 23 8.78 6.13 -1.41
CA LEU A 23 9.16 6.01 -0.01
C LEU A 23 9.73 7.30 0.60
N SER A 24 10.07 8.32 -0.20
CA SER A 24 10.80 9.50 0.30
C SER A 24 9.91 10.63 0.85
N ASP A 25 8.60 10.61 0.60
CA ASP A 25 7.68 11.64 1.10
C ASP A 25 7.06 11.24 2.45
N TYR A 26 7.50 11.85 3.53
CA TYR A 26 7.09 11.50 4.90
C TYR A 26 5.70 12.00 5.28
N THR A 27 4.91 12.61 4.40
CA THR A 27 3.65 13.26 4.82
C THR A 27 2.47 12.29 5.01
N GLN A 28 2.56 11.06 4.51
CA GLN A 28 1.41 10.17 4.36
C GLN A 28 1.79 8.69 4.61
N CYS A 29 1.62 8.19 5.84
CA CYS A 29 2.05 6.85 6.23
C CYS A 29 1.34 5.70 5.48
N TYR A 30 0.11 5.92 5.03
CA TYR A 30 -0.71 4.89 4.38
C TYR A 30 -0.10 4.33 3.09
N LYS A 31 0.74 5.09 2.39
CA LYS A 31 1.38 4.61 1.16
C LYS A 31 2.42 3.52 1.44
N TYR A 32 3.07 3.55 2.61
CA TYR A 32 3.99 2.50 3.04
C TYR A 32 3.24 1.18 3.24
N TYR A 33 2.08 1.24 3.90
CA TYR A 33 1.22 0.07 4.09
C TYR A 33 0.65 -0.44 2.77
N TRP A 34 0.21 0.46 1.89
CA TRP A 34 -0.27 0.08 0.56
C TRP A 34 0.82 -0.65 -0.24
N LEU A 35 2.02 -0.07 -0.32
CA LEU A 35 3.12 -0.65 -1.08
C LEU A 35 3.60 -1.97 -0.46
N GLU A 36 3.74 -2.05 0.87
CA GLU A 36 4.09 -3.30 1.54
C GLU A 36 3.05 -4.39 1.27
N SER A 37 1.76 -4.05 1.38
CA SER A 37 0.67 -5.01 1.17
C SER A 37 0.65 -5.50 -0.27
N LEU A 38 0.82 -4.60 -1.24
CA LEU A 38 0.93 -4.95 -2.65
C LEU A 38 2.11 -5.90 -2.89
N ILE A 39 3.29 -5.60 -2.35
CA ILE A 39 4.49 -6.44 -2.48
C ILE A 39 4.25 -7.82 -1.86
N LYS A 40 3.74 -7.89 -0.62
CA LYS A 40 3.44 -9.16 0.07
C LYS A 40 2.44 -10.02 -0.70
N ILE A 41 1.39 -9.41 -1.27
CA ILE A 41 0.42 -10.15 -2.10
C ILE A 41 1.07 -10.59 -3.41
N SER A 42 1.91 -9.76 -4.04
CA SER A 42 2.55 -10.06 -5.34
C SER A 42 3.44 -11.30 -5.32
N VAL A 43 4.00 -11.65 -4.15
CA VAL A 43 4.81 -12.86 -3.98
C VAL A 43 4.02 -14.14 -4.27
N SER A 44 2.70 -14.12 -4.09
CA SER A 44 1.81 -15.24 -4.43
C SER A 44 1.57 -15.44 -5.94
N GLN A 45 2.24 -14.66 -6.80
CA GLN A 45 2.03 -14.61 -8.27
C GLN A 45 0.62 -14.18 -8.70
N LYS A 46 -0.16 -13.64 -7.77
CA LYS A 46 -1.44 -13.02 -8.07
C LYS A 46 -1.21 -11.68 -8.78
N ILE A 47 -1.51 -11.65 -10.08
CA ILE A 47 -1.33 -10.47 -10.94
C ILE A 47 -2.52 -9.50 -10.93
N GLU A 48 -3.69 -9.97 -10.50
CA GLU A 48 -4.90 -9.17 -10.38
C GLU A 48 -5.39 -9.18 -8.93
N ILE A 49 -5.49 -8.01 -8.30
CA ILE A 49 -5.83 -7.86 -6.88
C ILE A 49 -6.91 -6.77 -6.76
N THR A 50 -7.88 -6.90 -5.86
CA THR A 50 -8.82 -5.80 -5.61
C THR A 50 -8.26 -4.76 -4.63
N PHE A 51 -8.83 -3.55 -4.64
CA PHE A 51 -8.57 -2.58 -3.57
C PHE A 51 -8.89 -3.17 -2.20
N ASP A 52 -9.99 -3.91 -2.05
CA ASP A 52 -10.35 -4.52 -0.76
C ASP A 52 -9.27 -5.46 -0.23
N GLU A 53 -8.71 -6.31 -1.09
CA GLU A 53 -7.66 -7.26 -0.71
C GLU A 53 -6.40 -6.55 -0.21
N ILE A 54 -5.99 -5.48 -0.89
CA ILE A 54 -4.83 -4.68 -0.48
C ILE A 54 -5.13 -3.97 0.86
N ILE A 55 -6.31 -3.36 1.01
CA ILE A 55 -6.69 -2.69 2.26
C ILE A 55 -6.79 -3.69 3.43
N ASN A 56 -7.32 -4.89 3.22
CA ASN A 56 -7.38 -5.93 4.25
C ASN A 56 -5.98 -6.33 4.71
N LYS A 57 -5.04 -6.51 3.76
CA LYS A 57 -3.65 -6.77 4.12
C LYS A 57 -3.02 -5.58 4.85
N MET A 58 -3.31 -4.33 4.44
CA MET A 58 -2.85 -3.14 5.17
C MET A 58 -3.32 -3.15 6.63
N ILE A 59 -4.57 -3.55 6.88
CA ILE A 59 -5.13 -3.65 8.23
C ILE A 59 -4.39 -4.71 9.06
N CYS A 60 -4.07 -5.87 8.48
CA CYS A 60 -3.24 -6.88 9.15
C CYS A 60 -1.86 -6.33 9.56
N GLU A 61 -1.21 -5.60 8.65
CA GLU A 61 0.11 -5.00 8.91
C GLU A 61 0.05 -3.89 9.98
N VAL A 62 -1.04 -3.10 10.00
CA VAL A 62 -1.29 -2.06 11.01
C VAL A 62 -1.57 -2.67 12.37
N TRP A 63 -2.42 -3.69 12.41
CA TRP A 63 -2.79 -4.37 13.65
C TRP A 63 -1.55 -4.89 14.38
N LEU A 64 -0.65 -5.58 13.66
CA LEU A 64 0.61 -6.08 14.21
C LEU A 64 1.43 -4.96 14.86
N VAL A 65 1.57 -3.81 14.19
CA VAL A 65 2.33 -2.65 14.65
C VAL A 65 1.72 -2.00 15.89
N VAL A 66 0.40 -1.79 15.90
CA VAL A 66 -0.28 -1.07 16.98
C VAL A 66 -0.47 -1.95 18.21
N THR A 67 -0.78 -3.24 18.03
CA THR A 67 -1.13 -4.11 19.16
C THR A 67 0.06 -4.85 19.76
N ARG A 68 0.99 -5.36 18.93
CA ARG A 68 2.16 -6.10 19.46
C ARG A 68 3.31 -5.17 19.84
N PHE A 69 3.49 -4.08 19.10
CA PHE A 69 4.60 -3.15 19.32
C PHE A 69 4.16 -1.83 19.98
N HIS A 70 2.86 -1.63 20.22
CA HIS A 70 2.29 -0.43 20.86
C HIS A 70 2.71 0.89 20.18
N LEU A 71 2.99 0.84 18.87
CA LEU A 71 3.43 2.00 18.10
C LEU A 71 2.23 2.77 17.53
N LYS A 72 2.34 4.10 17.52
CA LYS A 72 1.38 4.99 16.86
C LYS A 72 1.85 5.28 15.42
N LEU A 73 0.95 5.22 14.46
CA LEU A 73 1.16 5.41 13.02
C LEU A 73 1.04 6.87 12.57
N GLY A 74 1.19 7.83 13.47
CA GLY A 74 1.10 9.26 13.18
C GLY A 74 2.03 10.07 14.07
N VAL A 75 2.60 11.14 13.50
CA VAL A 75 3.39 12.09 14.28
C VAL A 75 2.47 12.84 15.23
N ASN A 76 2.84 12.86 16.51
CA ASN A 76 2.11 13.51 17.59
C ASN A 76 2.31 15.05 17.55
N ILE A 77 2.18 15.68 16.38
CA ILE A 77 2.24 17.15 16.28
C ILE A 77 0.88 17.69 16.71
N ARG A 78 0.76 18.11 17.98
CA ARG A 78 -0.40 18.85 18.53
C ARG A 78 -1.73 18.08 18.60
N GLY A 79 -1.68 16.77 18.88
CA GLY A 79 -2.82 16.05 19.45
C GLY A 79 -4.02 15.76 18.53
N THR A 80 -3.95 15.96 17.21
CA THR A 80 -5.12 15.82 16.32
C THR A 80 -4.97 14.93 15.08
N ASN A 81 -3.84 14.27 14.84
CA ASN A 81 -3.67 13.43 13.64
C ASN A 81 -3.60 11.94 13.97
N LYS A 82 -4.74 11.31 14.30
CA LYS A 82 -4.86 9.85 14.21
C LYS A 82 -4.87 9.45 12.73
N SER A 83 -4.06 8.46 12.36
CA SER A 83 -4.10 7.91 11.00
C SER A 83 -5.45 7.21 10.78
N LEU A 84 -6.04 7.35 9.58
CA LEU A 84 -7.26 6.61 9.20
C LEU A 84 -7.10 5.09 9.42
N LEU A 85 -5.88 4.56 9.28
CA LEU A 85 -5.61 3.15 9.54
C LEU A 85 -5.61 2.81 11.03
N GLU A 86 -5.19 3.73 11.90
CA GLU A 86 -5.26 3.51 13.36
C GLU A 86 -6.70 3.54 13.87
N GLU A 87 -7.60 4.29 13.21
CA GLU A 87 -9.02 4.29 13.57
C GLU A 87 -9.66 2.91 13.45
N ILE A 88 -9.10 2.02 12.62
CA ILE A 88 -9.59 0.65 12.43
C ILE A 88 -9.26 -0.23 13.64
N VAL A 89 -8.13 -0.02 14.31
CA VAL A 89 -7.65 -0.92 15.37
C VAL A 89 -8.62 -0.99 16.56
N PRO A 90 -9.13 0.12 17.13
CA PRO A 90 -10.14 0.06 18.18
C PRO A 90 -11.45 -0.60 17.77
N VAL A 91 -11.83 -0.49 16.48
CA VAL A 91 -13.06 -1.12 15.96
C VAL A 91 -12.93 -2.63 15.97
N LEU A 92 -11.76 -3.15 15.61
CA LEU A 92 -11.48 -4.60 15.61
C LEU A 92 -11.23 -5.15 17.03
N SER A 93 -10.68 -4.35 17.94
CA SER A 93 -10.42 -4.76 19.33
C SER A 93 -11.65 -4.69 20.24
N ALA A 94 -12.73 -4.00 19.85
CA ALA A 94 -13.93 -3.82 20.68
C ALA A 94 -14.59 -5.15 21.13
N LYS A 95 -14.35 -6.26 20.44
CA LYS A 95 -14.88 -7.59 20.78
C LYS A 95 -13.82 -8.66 21.04
N THR A 96 -12.54 -8.31 21.00
CA THR A 96 -11.42 -9.26 21.15
C THR A 96 -10.46 -8.79 22.22
N ARG A 97 -10.00 -9.71 23.08
CA ARG A 97 -8.88 -9.40 23.97
C ARG A 97 -7.61 -9.40 23.11
N GLU A 98 -6.81 -8.34 23.19
CA GLU A 98 -5.57 -8.15 22.39
C GLU A 98 -4.65 -9.39 22.42
N ASN A 99 -4.62 -10.11 23.56
CA ASN A 99 -3.82 -11.31 23.77
C ASN A 99 -4.33 -12.59 23.07
N GLN A 100 -5.46 -12.55 22.36
CA GLN A 100 -6.03 -13.71 21.67
C GLN A 100 -5.71 -13.73 20.17
N ILE A 101 -5.13 -12.66 19.62
CA ILE A 101 -4.89 -12.54 18.17
C ILE A 101 -3.47 -12.97 17.84
N GLU A 102 -3.37 -14.25 17.45
CA GLU A 102 -2.08 -14.93 17.25
C GLU A 102 -1.65 -14.98 15.78
N SER A 103 -2.57 -14.78 14.81
CA SER A 103 -2.31 -14.97 13.38
C SER A 103 -2.99 -13.94 12.46
N ASP A 104 -2.45 -13.79 11.24
CA ASP A 104 -3.05 -13.01 10.14
C ASP A 104 -4.49 -13.49 9.83
N SER A 105 -4.73 -14.81 9.85
CA SER A 105 -6.04 -15.41 9.57
C SER A 105 -7.12 -14.98 10.57
N MET A 106 -6.76 -14.75 11.83
CA MET A 106 -7.69 -14.25 12.84
C MET A 106 -8.04 -12.78 12.60
N ILE A 107 -7.07 -11.97 12.16
CA ILE A 107 -7.32 -10.57 11.79
C ILE A 107 -8.23 -10.51 10.57
N GLU A 108 -8.00 -11.35 9.56
CA GLU A 108 -8.87 -11.47 8.39
C GLU A 108 -10.31 -11.86 8.77
N TYR A 109 -10.48 -12.75 9.75
CA TYR A 109 -11.79 -13.06 10.30
C TYR A 109 -12.44 -11.84 10.95
N LEU A 110 -11.71 -11.08 11.77
CA LEU A 110 -12.24 -9.88 12.43
C LEU A 110 -12.61 -8.77 11.44
N ILE A 111 -11.82 -8.59 10.39
CA ILE A 111 -12.13 -7.68 9.29
C ILE A 111 -13.50 -8.03 8.71
N LYS A 112 -13.77 -9.32 8.44
CA LYS A 112 -15.06 -9.78 7.91
C LYS A 112 -16.22 -9.55 8.89
N GLU A 113 -16.03 -9.89 10.16
CA GLU A 113 -17.05 -9.70 11.21
C GLU A 113 -17.40 -8.22 11.42
N HIS A 114 -16.43 -7.32 11.23
CA HIS A 114 -16.58 -5.87 11.43
C HIS A 114 -16.69 -5.08 10.12
N GLU A 115 -16.92 -5.75 8.99
CA GLU A 115 -16.85 -5.15 7.64
C GLU A 115 -17.70 -3.88 7.54
N SER A 116 -18.94 -3.92 8.04
CA SER A 116 -19.87 -2.77 8.02
C SER A 116 -19.33 -1.56 8.79
N SER A 117 -18.59 -1.78 9.87
CA SER A 117 -18.03 -0.73 10.73
C SER A 117 -16.78 -0.09 10.13
N ILE A 118 -15.96 -0.89 9.42
CA ILE A 118 -14.71 -0.43 8.81
C ILE A 118 -14.90 0.07 7.37
N LEU A 119 -16.01 -0.27 6.70
CA LEU A 119 -16.32 0.12 5.33
C LEU A 119 -16.20 1.63 5.06
N PRO A 120 -16.67 2.55 5.93
CA PRO A 120 -16.48 3.99 5.72
C PRO A 120 -15.00 4.39 5.67
N ILE A 121 -14.16 3.75 6.49
CA ILE A 121 -12.72 4.00 6.53
C ILE A 121 -12.06 3.46 5.26
N LYS A 122 -12.38 2.22 4.87
CA LYS A 122 -11.92 1.62 3.61
C LYS A 122 -12.24 2.52 2.41
N ARG A 123 -13.47 3.05 2.36
CA ARG A 123 -13.92 3.98 1.29
C ARG A 123 -13.12 5.28 1.25
N LYS A 124 -12.69 5.83 2.38
CA LYS A 124 -11.80 7.00 2.45
C LYS A 124 -10.41 6.67 1.93
N LEU A 125 -9.84 5.53 2.32
CA LEU A 125 -8.50 5.11 1.89
C LEU A 125 -8.42 4.98 0.37
N ILE A 126 -9.38 4.30 -0.26
CA ILE A 126 -9.37 4.10 -1.71
C ILE A 126 -9.57 5.38 -2.53
N GLN A 127 -9.98 6.50 -1.91
CA GLN A 127 -10.07 7.78 -2.61
C GLN A 127 -8.70 8.29 -3.05
N TYR A 128 -7.64 8.06 -2.29
CA TYR A 128 -6.37 8.72 -2.59
C TYR A 128 -5.18 7.78 -2.55
N VAL A 129 -5.18 6.78 -1.66
CA VAL A 129 -4.01 5.93 -1.43
C VAL A 129 -3.55 5.20 -2.71
N PRO A 130 -4.42 4.54 -3.48
CA PRO A 130 -3.98 3.79 -4.67
C PRO A 130 -3.37 4.69 -5.75
N PHE A 131 -3.85 5.93 -5.85
CA PHE A 131 -3.44 6.87 -6.89
C PHE A 131 -2.21 7.67 -6.47
N ARG A 132 -2.20 8.20 -5.25
CA ARG A 132 -1.11 9.03 -4.73
C ARG A 132 0.16 8.25 -4.48
N THR A 133 0.08 6.95 -4.23
CA THR A 133 1.27 6.09 -4.17
C THR A 133 2.07 6.14 -5.48
N LEU A 134 1.42 6.34 -6.64
CA LEU A 134 2.08 6.48 -7.94
C LEU A 134 2.53 7.92 -8.26
N SER A 135 2.32 8.88 -7.36
CA SER A 135 2.65 10.31 -7.58
C SER A 135 4.05 10.59 -8.16
N PRO A 136 5.14 9.88 -7.77
CA PRO A 136 6.46 10.15 -8.35
C PRO A 136 6.54 9.80 -9.83
N PHE A 137 5.78 8.80 -10.27
CA PHE A 137 5.70 8.43 -11.68
C PHE A 137 4.86 9.40 -12.48
N LEU A 138 3.74 9.83 -11.90
CA LEU A 138 2.84 10.80 -12.52
C LEU A 138 3.42 12.23 -12.53
N LYS A 139 4.49 12.48 -11.76
CA LYS A 139 5.07 13.82 -11.53
C LYS A 139 4.04 14.83 -11.02
N ILE A 140 3.08 14.36 -10.20
CA ILE A 140 2.01 15.17 -9.62
C ILE A 140 2.12 15.08 -8.10
N SER A 141 2.09 16.21 -7.40
CA SER A 141 2.18 16.26 -5.94
C SER A 141 1.10 17.17 -5.34
N GLY A 142 1.02 17.18 -4.00
CA GLY A 142 0.15 18.08 -3.25
C GLY A 142 -1.34 17.91 -3.55
N ASN A 143 -2.09 19.01 -3.44
CA ASN A 143 -3.55 19.05 -3.61
C ASN A 143 -3.98 19.25 -5.07
N ASN A 144 -3.26 18.63 -6.01
CA ASN A 144 -3.61 18.72 -7.43
C ASN A 144 -5.08 18.26 -7.67
N PRO A 145 -5.91 19.04 -8.38
CA PRO A 145 -7.32 18.71 -8.61
C PRO A 145 -7.56 17.37 -9.32
N ILE A 146 -6.58 16.84 -10.05
CA ILE A 146 -6.71 15.53 -10.72
C ILE A 146 -7.03 14.41 -9.73
N TRP A 147 -6.59 14.53 -8.47
CA TRP A 147 -6.83 13.51 -7.45
C TRP A 147 -8.32 13.28 -7.15
N SER A 148 -9.21 14.24 -7.42
CA SER A 148 -10.65 14.04 -7.30
C SER A 148 -11.27 13.42 -8.56
N LYS A 149 -10.56 13.40 -9.70
CA LYS A 149 -11.02 12.88 -10.99
C LYS A 149 -10.49 11.47 -11.23
N LYS A 150 -11.20 10.48 -10.71
CA LYS A 150 -10.78 9.06 -10.73
C LYS A 150 -10.54 8.54 -12.14
N LYS A 151 -11.50 8.77 -13.04
CA LYS A 151 -11.43 8.34 -14.43
C LYS A 151 -10.21 8.92 -15.13
N ASP A 152 -10.04 10.23 -15.07
CA ASP A 152 -8.91 10.94 -15.68
C ASP A 152 -7.56 10.48 -15.10
N THR A 153 -7.50 10.23 -13.78
CA THR A 153 -6.29 9.71 -13.14
C THR A 153 -5.95 8.30 -13.63
N ILE A 154 -6.94 7.44 -13.81
CA ILE A 154 -6.77 6.07 -14.33
C ILE A 154 -6.30 6.12 -15.79
N GLU A 155 -6.87 6.98 -16.62
CA GLU A 155 -6.43 7.17 -18.01
C GLU A 155 -4.99 7.69 -18.08
N LEU A 156 -4.61 8.63 -17.22
CA LEU A 156 -3.23 9.10 -17.11
C LEU A 156 -2.26 7.99 -16.69
N ILE A 157 -2.64 7.18 -15.69
CA ILE A 157 -1.85 6.01 -15.24
C ILE A 157 -1.59 5.06 -16.42
N LYS A 158 -2.63 4.76 -17.21
CA LYS A 158 -2.50 3.88 -18.38
C LYS A 158 -1.53 4.46 -19.41
N LYS A 159 -1.69 5.73 -19.76
CA LYS A 159 -0.82 6.43 -20.72
C LYS A 159 0.64 6.45 -20.25
N ILE A 160 0.89 6.76 -18.98
CA ILE A 160 2.27 6.79 -18.45
C ILE A 160 2.87 5.40 -18.43
N ASN A 161 2.09 4.35 -18.12
CA ASN A 161 2.56 2.98 -18.10
C ASN A 161 3.02 2.46 -19.49
N GLU A 162 2.53 3.05 -20.59
CA GLU A 162 2.98 2.72 -21.94
C GLU A 162 4.41 3.24 -22.22
N GLU A 163 4.80 4.34 -21.56
CA GLU A 163 6.12 4.98 -21.75
C GLU A 163 7.13 4.59 -20.66
N ASP A 164 6.66 4.45 -19.41
CA ASP A 164 7.46 4.14 -18.22
C ASP A 164 6.68 3.15 -17.35
N PRO A 165 7.01 1.84 -17.41
CA PRO A 165 6.30 0.79 -16.70
C PRO A 165 6.07 1.12 -15.23
N LEU A 166 4.82 1.16 -14.82
CA LEU A 166 4.43 1.45 -13.43
C LEU A 166 4.44 0.17 -12.59
N PRO A 167 4.68 0.28 -11.27
CA PRO A 167 4.54 -0.84 -10.32
C PRO A 167 3.22 -1.61 -10.47
N TYR A 168 2.15 -0.87 -10.71
CA TYR A 168 0.83 -1.39 -10.97
C TYR A 168 0.01 -0.39 -11.77
N THR A 169 -1.03 -0.88 -12.42
CA THR A 169 -2.09 -0.07 -13.03
C THR A 169 -3.42 -0.33 -12.34
N ILE A 170 -4.42 0.52 -12.61
CA ILE A 170 -5.74 0.49 -11.97
C ILE A 170 -6.80 0.28 -13.04
N GLY A 171 -7.72 -0.66 -12.81
CA GLY A 171 -8.88 -0.93 -13.65
C GLY A 171 -9.96 0.16 -13.55
N ALA A 172 -11.16 -0.14 -14.04
CA ALA A 172 -12.31 0.76 -13.86
C ALA A 172 -12.59 0.97 -12.38
N PHE A 173 -12.91 2.21 -11.99
CA PHE A 173 -13.17 2.53 -10.59
C PHE A 173 -14.54 2.00 -10.16
N GLU A 174 -14.52 0.91 -9.40
CA GLU A 174 -15.69 0.17 -8.89
C GLU A 174 -15.68 0.12 -7.36
N GLY A 175 -15.17 1.18 -6.72
CA GLY A 175 -15.01 1.24 -5.27
C GLY A 175 -13.99 0.19 -4.79
N LEU A 176 -14.35 -0.60 -3.78
CA LEU A 176 -13.47 -1.63 -3.21
C LEU A 176 -13.18 -2.80 -4.16
N ASN A 177 -14.06 -3.03 -5.15
CA ASN A 177 -13.88 -4.07 -6.16
C ASN A 177 -12.94 -3.66 -7.30
N THR A 178 -12.51 -2.38 -7.33
CA THR A 178 -11.56 -1.86 -8.33
C THR A 178 -10.33 -2.76 -8.40
N LYS A 179 -9.99 -3.19 -9.61
CA LYS A 179 -8.85 -4.07 -9.87
C LYS A 179 -7.54 -3.29 -9.93
N VAL A 180 -6.50 -3.91 -9.42
CA VAL A 180 -5.09 -3.50 -9.50
C VAL A 180 -4.36 -4.60 -10.24
N TYR A 181 -3.63 -4.20 -11.28
CA TYR A 181 -2.85 -5.11 -12.10
C TYR A 181 -1.38 -4.83 -11.86
N ILE A 182 -0.68 -5.79 -11.25
CA ILE A 182 0.76 -5.68 -11.04
C ILE A 182 1.44 -5.86 -12.39
N ASN A 183 2.35 -4.94 -12.72
CA ASN A 183 3.15 -5.09 -13.92
C ASN A 183 4.02 -6.36 -13.77
N PRO A 184 3.98 -7.31 -14.72
CA PRO A 184 4.69 -8.58 -14.60
C PRO A 184 6.18 -8.40 -14.41
N GLU A 185 6.73 -7.34 -15.01
CA GLU A 185 8.08 -6.97 -14.71
C GLU A 185 8.14 -6.65 -13.23
N TRP A 186 7.64 -5.52 -12.73
CA TRP A 186 7.71 -5.15 -11.29
C TRP A 186 7.40 -6.28 -10.29
N GLY A 187 6.48 -7.19 -10.61
CA GLY A 187 6.22 -8.38 -9.81
C GLY A 187 7.44 -9.32 -9.62
N ASN A 188 8.29 -9.48 -10.64
CA ASN A 188 9.55 -10.20 -10.54
C ASN A 188 10.53 -9.48 -9.60
N PHE A 189 10.73 -8.17 -9.74
CA PHE A 189 11.55 -7.36 -8.81
C PHE A 189 11.10 -7.51 -7.38
N PHE A 190 9.78 -7.44 -7.13
CA PHE A 190 9.22 -7.57 -5.79
C PHE A 190 9.54 -8.92 -5.16
N ARG A 191 9.61 -9.98 -5.95
CA ARG A 191 10.01 -11.31 -5.46
C ARG A 191 11.51 -11.41 -5.24
N ASP A 192 12.30 -11.01 -6.23
CA ASP A 192 13.75 -11.14 -6.19
C ASP A 192 14.36 -10.27 -5.07
N GLN A 193 13.79 -9.09 -4.85
CA GLN A 193 14.26 -8.11 -3.86
C GLN A 193 13.35 -8.04 -2.62
N TYR A 194 12.52 -9.05 -2.38
CA TYR A 194 11.48 -9.04 -1.35
C TYR A 194 11.97 -8.58 0.02
N PHE A 195 13.01 -9.22 0.57
CA PHE A 195 13.53 -8.89 1.89
C PHE A 195 14.15 -7.49 1.95
N LEU A 196 14.83 -7.05 0.88
CA LEU A 196 15.41 -5.71 0.80
C LEU A 196 14.32 -4.63 0.80
N LEU A 197 13.28 -4.83 -0.02
CA LEU A 197 12.16 -3.90 -0.12
C LEU A 197 11.39 -3.80 1.20
N LEU A 198 11.11 -4.93 1.85
CA LEU A 198 10.49 -4.93 3.17
C LEU A 198 11.36 -4.21 4.20
N GLY A 199 12.66 -4.53 4.27
CA GLY A 199 13.59 -3.85 5.18
C GLY A 199 13.59 -2.33 4.96
N TRP A 200 13.57 -1.88 3.71
CA TRP A 200 13.55 -0.46 3.37
C TRP A 200 12.23 0.22 3.74
N ILE A 201 11.09 -0.44 3.47
CA ILE A 201 9.78 0.06 3.89
C ILE A 201 9.70 0.16 5.42
N GLN A 202 10.17 -0.85 6.13
CA GLN A 202 10.17 -0.86 7.60
C GLN A 202 11.07 0.25 8.16
N PHE A 203 12.24 0.48 7.58
CA PHE A 203 13.09 1.62 7.93
C PHE A 203 12.36 2.96 7.79
N HIS A 204 11.71 3.20 6.65
CA HIS A 204 10.95 4.44 6.41
C HIS A 204 9.74 4.60 7.34
N LYS A 205 9.07 3.49 7.69
CA LYS A 205 8.01 3.50 8.71
C LYS A 205 8.58 3.88 10.08
N CYS A 206 9.70 3.30 10.50
CA CYS A 206 10.36 3.67 11.77
C CYS A 206 10.74 5.15 11.81
N VAL A 207 11.36 5.66 10.74
CA VAL A 207 11.71 7.09 10.63
C VAL A 207 10.47 7.97 10.75
N TYR A 208 9.38 7.61 10.08
CA TYR A 208 8.11 8.36 10.15
C TYR A 208 7.46 8.32 11.54
N ILE A 209 7.54 7.20 12.25
CA ILE A 209 6.99 7.08 13.62
C ILE A 209 7.81 7.91 14.63
N GLN A 210 9.11 8.09 14.37
CA GLN A 210 10.04 8.82 15.24
C GLN A 210 10.17 10.31 14.94
N SER A 211 9.83 10.76 13.72
CA SER A 211 9.72 12.17 13.34
C SER A 211 8.56 12.84 14.04
#